data_AF-A0A846TM42-F1
#
_entry.id   AF-A0A846TM42-F1
#
_cell.length_a   1.000
_cell.length_b   1.000
_cell.length_c   1.000
_cell.angle_alpha   90.00
_cell.angle_beta   90.00
_cell.angle_gamma   90.00
#
_symmetry.space_group_name_H-M   'P 1'
#
loop_
_entity.id
_entity.type
_entity.pdbx_description
1 polymer ?
#
loop_
_entity_poly.entity_id
_entity_poly.type
_entity_poly.pdbx_seq_one_letter_code
_entity_poly.pdbx_strand_id
1 'polypeptide(L)'
;MKKISKQLVKAHVPLVPDPKSMNLPFDNMAKGVQCPACEAFGMDYHQGKWTCQGCGHKAAAAHLQALRDYFLLYGPSITNKQFRDYMKLESTSTAKRLLACMDLTSLGTNKGRTYSPGKDFFD
;
A
#
# COMPACT_ATOMS: atom_id res chain seq x y z
N MET A 1 -45.39 -4.66 -6.30
CA MET A 1 -44.16 -4.91 -5.51
C MET A 1 -43.02 -5.55 -6.32
N LYS A 2 -43.24 -6.62 -7.12
CA LYS A 2 -42.15 -7.34 -7.84
C LYS A 2 -41.36 -6.52 -8.88
N LYS A 3 -41.99 -5.53 -9.54
CA LYS A 3 -41.35 -4.70 -10.59
C LYS A 3 -40.28 -3.75 -10.01
N ILE A 4 -40.60 -3.07 -8.91
CA ILE A 4 -39.67 -2.18 -8.19
C ILE A 4 -38.50 -2.98 -7.63
N SER A 5 -38.76 -4.14 -7.01
CA SER A 5 -37.72 -5.03 -6.50
C SER A 5 -36.73 -5.46 -7.59
N LYS A 6 -37.21 -5.86 -8.77
CA LYS A 6 -36.35 -6.21 -9.91
C LYS A 6 -35.53 -5.01 -10.41
N GLN A 7 -36.10 -3.81 -10.41
CA GLN A 7 -35.40 -2.60 -10.82
C GLN A 7 -34.30 -2.22 -9.81
N LEU A 8 -34.56 -2.34 -8.51
CA LEU A 8 -33.56 -2.09 -7.47
C LEU A 8 -32.40 -3.09 -7.54
N VAL A 9 -32.67 -4.38 -7.73
CA VAL A 9 -31.60 -5.39 -7.89
C VAL A 9 -30.78 -5.14 -9.15
N LYS A 10 -31.43 -4.75 -10.27
CA LYS A 10 -30.73 -4.43 -11.53
C LYS A 10 -29.88 -3.15 -11.43
N ALA A 11 -30.32 -2.17 -10.65
CA ALA A 11 -29.63 -0.92 -10.43
C ALA A 11 -28.63 -0.99 -9.26
N HIS A 12 -28.61 -2.08 -8.49
CA HIS A 12 -27.68 -2.25 -7.40
C HIS A 12 -26.27 -2.36 -7.97
N VAL A 13 -25.44 -1.40 -7.58
CA VAL A 13 -24.00 -1.44 -7.78
C VAL A 13 -23.35 -1.41 -6.40
N PRO A 14 -22.30 -2.21 -6.16
CA PRO A 14 -21.52 -2.09 -4.94
C PRO A 14 -21.03 -0.66 -4.77
N LEU A 15 -21.27 -0.07 -3.61
CA LEU A 15 -20.62 1.19 -3.27
C LEU A 15 -19.13 0.91 -3.10
N VAL A 16 -18.31 1.43 -4.01
CA VAL A 16 -16.85 1.45 -3.88
C VAL A 16 -16.47 2.86 -3.45
N PRO A 17 -16.41 3.14 -2.14
CA PRO A 17 -16.14 4.49 -1.67
C PRO A 17 -14.72 4.90 -2.06
N ASP A 18 -14.57 6.11 -2.60
CA ASP A 18 -13.27 6.72 -2.81
C ASP A 18 -12.69 7.13 -1.45
N PRO A 19 -11.53 6.61 -1.02
CA PRO A 19 -10.93 6.99 0.26
C PRO A 19 -10.69 8.50 0.40
N LYS A 20 -10.51 9.23 -0.70
CA LYS A 20 -10.38 10.69 -0.67
C LYS A 20 -11.70 11.41 -0.37
N SER A 21 -12.82 10.78 -0.73
CA SER A 21 -14.16 11.29 -0.40
C SER A 21 -14.55 11.00 1.06
N MET A 22 -13.84 10.08 1.70
CA MET A 22 -14.01 9.75 3.11
C MET A 22 -13.15 10.68 3.95
N ASN A 23 -13.73 11.29 4.99
CA ASN A 23 -12.99 12.15 5.93
C ASN A 23 -12.12 11.30 6.88
N LEU A 24 -11.15 10.58 6.33
CA LEU A 24 -10.29 9.66 7.06
C LEU A 24 -9.14 10.43 7.73
N PRO A 25 -8.81 10.12 9.00
CA PRO A 25 -7.70 10.74 9.70
C PRO A 25 -6.37 10.12 9.26
N PHE A 26 -5.98 10.35 8.00
CA PHE A 26 -4.80 9.76 7.37
C PHE A 26 -3.49 9.98 8.14
N ASP A 27 -3.41 11.06 8.93
CA ASP A 27 -2.26 11.37 9.78
C ASP A 27 -2.16 10.46 11.01
N ASN A 28 -3.28 9.94 11.50
CA ASN A 28 -3.37 9.06 12.67
C ASN A 28 -3.40 7.58 12.30
N MET A 29 -3.43 7.25 11.00
CA MET A 29 -3.40 5.87 10.55
C MET A 29 -2.04 5.23 10.86
N ALA A 30 -2.07 3.95 11.26
CA ALA A 30 -0.88 3.18 11.52
C ALA A 30 -0.03 3.09 10.25
N LYS A 31 1.19 3.62 10.33
CA LYS A 31 2.22 3.51 9.28
C LYS A 31 3.15 2.34 9.56
N GLY A 32 3.70 1.77 8.51
CA GLY A 32 4.66 0.69 8.54
C GLY A 32 4.14 -0.55 7.84
N VAL A 33 5.02 -1.54 7.67
CA VAL A 33 4.64 -2.82 7.08
C VAL A 33 3.87 -3.65 8.10
N GLN A 34 2.69 -4.14 7.70
CA GLN A 34 1.86 -5.02 8.54
C GLN A 34 2.43 -6.44 8.57
N CYS A 35 2.40 -7.05 9.75
CA CYS A 35 2.75 -8.45 9.92
C CYS A 35 1.63 -9.36 9.39
N PRO A 36 1.93 -10.29 8.46
CA PRO A 36 0.92 -11.21 7.95
C PRO A 36 0.48 -12.29 8.96
N ALA A 37 1.18 -12.43 10.09
CA ALA A 37 0.89 -13.46 11.09
C ALA A 37 0.10 -12.96 12.30
N CYS A 38 0.34 -11.72 12.75
CA CYS A 38 -0.33 -11.15 13.93
C CYS A 38 -0.94 -9.77 13.69
N GLU A 39 -0.95 -9.30 12.43
CA GLU A 39 -1.57 -8.04 11.99
C GLU A 39 -1.00 -6.76 12.62
N ALA A 40 0.02 -6.88 13.46
CA ALA A 40 0.74 -5.74 14.03
C ALA A 40 1.47 -4.94 12.94
N PHE A 41 1.39 -3.62 13.01
CA PHE A 41 2.08 -2.70 12.11
C PHE A 41 3.50 -2.38 12.59
N GLY A 42 4.39 -2.12 11.63
CA GLY A 42 5.76 -1.68 11.91
C GLY A 42 6.75 -2.84 12.01
N MET A 43 6.72 -3.77 11.06
CA MET A 43 7.82 -4.71 10.89
C MET A 43 9.12 -3.96 10.54
N ASP A 44 10.25 -4.45 11.05
CA ASP A 44 11.56 -3.89 10.76
C ASP A 44 12.23 -4.59 9.58
N TYR A 45 12.81 -3.81 8.67
CA TYR A 45 13.55 -4.35 7.55
C TYR A 45 15.04 -4.50 7.89
N HIS A 46 15.52 -5.74 7.97
CA HIS A 46 16.92 -6.04 8.21
C HIS A 46 17.39 -7.20 7.32
N GLN A 47 18.58 -7.07 6.73
CA GLN A 47 19.20 -8.11 5.88
C GLN A 47 18.26 -8.72 4.82
N GLY A 48 17.40 -7.90 4.21
CA GLY A 48 16.51 -8.37 3.14
C GLY A 48 15.16 -8.93 3.59
N LYS A 49 14.88 -8.98 4.91
CA LYS A 49 13.64 -9.53 5.45
C LYS A 49 12.94 -8.53 6.37
N TRP A 50 11.62 -8.52 6.31
CA TRP A 50 10.77 -7.86 7.30
C TRP A 50 10.63 -8.77 8.50
N THR A 51 10.89 -8.27 9.70
CA THR A 51 10.75 -9.02 10.96
C THR A 51 9.77 -8.29 11.86
N CYS A 52 8.75 -8.99 12.34
CA CYS A 52 7.79 -8.44 13.29
C CYS A 52 8.39 -8.42 14.70
N GLN A 53 8.36 -7.27 15.37
CA GLN A 53 8.83 -7.13 16.75
C GLN A 53 7.87 -7.74 17.79
N GLY A 54 6.60 -7.94 17.43
CA GLY A 54 5.60 -8.54 18.34
C GLY A 54 5.64 -10.07 18.38
N CYS A 55 5.64 -10.72 17.21
CA CYS A 55 5.56 -12.19 17.11
C CYS A 55 6.81 -12.86 16.53
N GLY A 56 7.82 -12.09 16.09
CA GLY A 56 9.05 -12.63 15.49
C GLY A 56 8.91 -13.15 14.06
N HIS A 57 7.71 -13.11 13.47
CA HIS A 57 7.46 -13.59 12.11
C HIS A 57 8.33 -12.83 11.08
N LYS A 58 8.85 -13.58 10.11
CA LYS A 58 9.72 -13.04 9.05
C LYS A 58 9.07 -13.19 7.69
N ALA A 59 8.99 -12.11 6.94
CA ALA A 59 8.43 -12.09 5.59
C ALA A 59 9.35 -11.30 4.64
N ALA A 60 9.66 -11.86 3.47
CA ALA A 60 10.47 -11.15 2.47
C ALA A 60 9.65 -10.07 1.74
N ALA A 61 8.38 -10.37 1.45
CA ALA A 61 7.54 -9.60 0.56
C ALA A 61 6.40 -8.80 1.26
N ALA A 62 6.42 -8.65 2.59
CA ALA A 62 5.34 -7.96 3.32
C ALA A 62 5.14 -6.49 2.89
N HIS A 63 6.20 -5.85 2.37
CA HIS A 63 6.12 -4.53 1.76
C HIS A 63 5.20 -4.43 0.53
N LEU A 64 4.96 -5.52 -0.20
CA LEU A 64 4.05 -5.52 -1.36
C LEU A 64 2.63 -5.16 -0.92
N GLN A 65 2.14 -5.83 0.13
CA GLN A 65 0.79 -5.55 0.66
C GLN A 65 0.71 -4.13 1.20
N ALA A 66 1.69 -3.71 1.99
CA ALA A 66 1.72 -2.35 2.52
C ALA A 66 1.72 -1.29 1.39
N LEU A 67 2.39 -1.53 0.27
CA LEU A 67 2.36 -0.61 -0.87
C LEU A 67 1.01 -0.63 -1.61
N ARG A 68 0.35 -1.78 -1.74
CA ARG A 68 -1.02 -1.89 -2.29
C ARG A 68 -1.98 -1.06 -1.45
N ASP A 69 -1.92 -1.20 -0.13
CA ASP A 69 -2.76 -0.43 0.82
C ASP A 69 -2.50 1.07 0.68
N TYR A 70 -1.23 1.48 0.55
CA TYR A 70 -0.89 2.86 0.29
C TYR A 70 -1.56 3.39 -0.98
N PHE A 71 -1.50 2.66 -2.10
CA PHE A 71 -2.08 3.12 -3.35
C PHE A 71 -3.60 3.23 -3.31
N LEU A 72 -4.26 2.35 -2.57
CA LEU A 72 -5.71 2.43 -2.36
C LEU A 72 -6.08 3.65 -1.52
N LEU A 73 -5.33 3.93 -0.44
CA LEU A 73 -5.66 4.99 0.51
C LEU A 73 -5.23 6.40 0.06
N TYR A 74 -4.01 6.53 -0.47
CA TYR A 74 -3.38 7.82 -0.77
C TYR A 74 -3.34 8.13 -2.27
N GLY A 75 -3.62 7.14 -3.12
CA GLY A 75 -3.65 7.24 -4.57
C GLY A 75 -2.45 6.59 -5.27
N PRO A 76 -2.49 6.44 -6.61
CA PRO A 76 -1.63 5.53 -7.39
C PRO A 76 -0.24 6.13 -7.71
N SER A 77 0.33 6.92 -6.81
CA SER A 77 1.66 7.50 -7.01
C SER A 77 2.40 7.65 -5.69
N ILE A 78 3.66 7.22 -5.67
CA ILE A 78 4.51 7.34 -4.51
C ILE A 78 5.93 7.77 -4.91
N THR A 79 6.51 8.67 -4.14
CA THR A 79 7.94 9.00 -4.23
C THR A 79 8.75 8.11 -3.30
N ASN A 80 10.06 8.01 -3.53
CA ASN A 80 10.94 7.30 -2.60
C ASN A 80 10.89 7.87 -1.17
N LYS A 81 10.66 9.19 -1.03
CA LYS A 81 10.49 9.83 0.29
C LYS A 81 9.22 9.33 0.98
N GLN A 82 8.07 9.41 0.30
CA GLN A 82 6.79 8.93 0.84
C GLN A 82 6.84 7.43 1.17
N PHE A 83 7.47 6.62 0.32
CA PHE A 83 7.65 5.19 0.56
C PHE A 83 8.43 4.91 1.86
N ARG A 84 9.51 5.64 2.10
CA ARG A 84 10.28 5.52 3.35
C ARG A 84 9.47 5.95 4.55
N ASP A 85 8.81 7.09 4.47
CA ASP A 85 8.03 7.66 5.57
C ASP A 85 6.86 6.72 5.93
N TYR A 86 6.22 6.13 4.92
CA TYR A 86 5.13 5.17 5.11
C TYR A 86 5.61 3.82 5.66
N MET A 87 6.70 3.26 5.12
CA MET A 87 7.22 1.95 5.54
C MET A 87 8.17 2.01 6.75
N LYS A 88 8.45 3.22 7.28
CA LYS A 88 9.41 3.47 8.36
C LYS A 88 10.83 2.98 8.03
N LEU A 89 11.28 3.24 6.80
CA LEU A 89 12.63 2.93 6.34
C LEU A 89 13.55 4.15 6.44
N GLU A 90 14.68 4.00 7.13
CA GLU A 90 15.67 5.09 7.23
C GLU A 90 16.52 5.21 5.94
N SER A 91 16.83 4.07 5.31
CA SER A 91 17.78 4.00 4.20
C SER A 91 17.14 4.31 2.85
N THR A 92 17.65 5.35 2.19
CA THR A 92 17.25 5.73 0.82
C THR A 92 17.60 4.67 -0.23
N SER A 93 18.76 4.03 -0.09
CA SER A 93 19.20 2.96 -0.99
C SER A 93 18.35 1.71 -0.84
N THR A 94 17.98 1.35 0.40
CA THR A 94 17.08 0.22 0.67
C THR A 94 15.70 0.44 0.04
N ALA A 95 15.10 1.61 0.25
CA ALA A 95 13.83 1.96 -0.37
C ALA A 95 13.91 1.92 -1.89
N LYS A 96 14.98 2.44 -2.50
CA LYS A 96 15.17 2.39 -3.96
C LYS A 96 15.24 0.96 -4.48
N ARG A 97 15.96 0.08 -3.77
CA ARG A 97 16.09 -1.33 -4.13
C ARG A 97 14.73 -2.03 -4.07
N LEU A 98 13.99 -1.86 -2.98
CA LEU A 98 12.66 -2.43 -2.83
C LEU A 98 11.72 -1.95 -3.96
N LEU A 99 11.67 -0.64 -4.23
CA LEU A 99 10.88 -0.07 -5.32
C LEU A 99 11.26 -0.59 -6.70
N ALA A 100 12.54 -0.91 -6.93
CA ALA A 100 13.01 -1.47 -8.20
C ALA A 100 12.71 -2.97 -8.37
N CYS A 101 12.46 -3.69 -7.28
CA CYS A 101 12.15 -5.12 -7.30
C CYS A 101 10.65 -5.42 -7.42
N MET A 102 9.79 -4.39 -7.42
CA MET A 102 8.35 -4.51 -7.55
C MET A 102 7.90 -4.19 -8.97
N ASP A 103 6.74 -4.70 -9.39
CA ASP A 103 6.12 -4.35 -10.67
C ASP A 103 5.53 -2.93 -10.66
N LEU A 104 6.40 -1.93 -10.77
CA LEU A 104 6.04 -0.52 -10.73
C LEU A 104 6.50 0.20 -11.99
N THR A 105 5.65 1.07 -12.52
CA THR A 105 6.03 2.01 -13.56
C THR A 105 6.66 3.23 -12.93
N SER A 106 7.87 3.60 -13.36
CA SER A 106 8.53 4.82 -12.86
C SER A 106 8.41 5.97 -13.85
N LEU A 107 8.00 7.14 -13.38
CA LEU A 107 7.96 8.37 -14.16
C LEU A 107 8.96 9.40 -13.62
N GLY A 108 9.71 10.04 -14.52
CA GLY A 108 10.65 11.10 -14.20
C GLY A 108 12.08 10.64 -13.85
N THR A 109 12.98 11.62 -13.78
CA THR A 109 14.41 11.40 -13.49
C THR A 109 14.81 12.00 -12.14
N ASN A 110 15.78 11.38 -11.48
CA ASN A 110 16.41 11.90 -10.26
C ASN A 110 15.45 12.14 -9.07
N LYS A 111 15.44 13.36 -8.50
CA LYS A 111 14.68 13.71 -7.28
C LYS A 111 13.16 13.74 -7.48
N GLY A 112 12.69 13.87 -8.72
CA GLY A 112 11.27 13.88 -9.06
C GLY A 112 10.69 12.52 -9.45
N ARG A 113 11.46 11.44 -9.32
CA ARG A 113 10.98 10.11 -9.71
C ARG A 113 9.81 9.69 -8.83
N THR A 114 8.71 9.36 -9.48
CA THR A 114 7.50 8.79 -8.90
C THR A 114 7.32 7.37 -9.41
N TYR A 115 6.64 6.56 -8.61
CA TYR A 115 6.33 5.17 -8.90
C TYR A 115 4.83 4.98 -8.82
N SER A 116 4.25 4.33 -9.83
CA SER A 116 2.85 3.96 -9.89
C SER A 116 2.70 2.44 -10.08
N PRO A 117 1.56 1.84 -9.74
CA PRO A 117 1.28 0.43 -10.02
C PRO A 117 1.59 0.07 -11.49
N GLY A 118 2.24 -1.09 -11.70
CA GLY A 118 2.30 -1.74 -13.01
C GLY A 118 0.93 -2.26 -13.46
N LYS A 119 0.88 -2.89 -14.65
CA LYS A 119 -0.38 -3.42 -15.20
C LYS A 119 -0.96 -4.53 -14.34
N ASP A 120 -0.10 -5.39 -13.81
CA ASP A 120 -0.49 -6.62 -13.12
C ASP A 120 -0.23 -6.49 -11.60
N PHE A 121 -0.06 -5.26 -11.09
CA PHE A 121 0.37 -5.01 -9.72
C PHE A 121 -0.69 -5.40 -8.67
N PHE A 122 -1.97 -5.31 -9.03
CA PHE A 122 -3.10 -5.65 -8.16
C PHE A 122 -3.66 -7.06 -8.40
N ASP A 123 -3.12 -7.78 -9.38
CA ASP A 123 -3.43 -9.18 -9.61
C ASP A 123 -2.74 -10.09 -8.55
#